data_AF-A0A956R348-F1
#
_entry.id   AF-A0A956R348-F1
#
_cell.length_a   1.000
_cell.length_b   1.000
_cell.length_c   1.000
_cell.angle_alpha   90.00
_cell.angle_beta   90.00
_cell.angle_gamma   90.00
#
_symmetry.space_group_name_H-M   'P 1'
#
loop_
_entity.id
_entity.type
_entity.pdbx_description
1 polymer ?
#
loop_
_entity_poly.entity_id
_entity_poly.type
_entity_poly.pdbx_seq_one_letter_code
_entity_poly.pdbx_strand_id
1 'polypeptide(L)'
;MDALVYNQRRGYSRKQIRFIQETLGLAVDGIWREDMIVAVERFKSQQGLPADGKVDSETLLRMETLAGRRGFDVGLSEEVFVGELEEIDARRQAAGLPAAGGKGPPRAHRGLVGLALSGGGIRSATFGLGVVQALARFGVFSRIDYLSTVSGGGFTGS
;
A
#
# COMPACT_ATOMS: atom_id res chain seq x y z
N MET A 1 5.91 -21.41 -2.93
CA MET A 1 4.69 -21.27 -2.12
C MET A 1 3.51 -21.59 -2.99
N ASP A 2 2.52 -22.30 -2.45
CA ASP A 2 1.22 -22.54 -3.09
C ASP A 2 0.54 -21.19 -3.42
N ALA A 3 0.08 -21.02 -4.66
CA ALA A 3 -0.55 -19.80 -5.15
C ALA A 3 -1.89 -19.50 -4.46
N LEU A 4 -2.64 -20.53 -4.05
CA LEU A 4 -3.86 -20.36 -3.28
C LEU A 4 -3.55 -19.75 -1.91
N VAL A 5 -2.57 -20.32 -1.21
CA VAL A 5 -2.12 -19.81 0.09
C VAL A 5 -1.57 -18.39 -0.04
N TYR A 6 -0.83 -18.09 -1.11
CA TYR A 6 -0.37 -16.74 -1.41
C TYR A 6 -1.54 -15.76 -1.53
N ASN A 7 -2.52 -16.07 -2.38
CA ASN A 7 -3.67 -15.19 -2.63
C ASN A 7 -4.57 -15.01 -1.40
N GLN A 8 -4.74 -16.05 -0.59
CA GLN A 8 -5.49 -15.97 0.68
C GLN A 8 -4.79 -15.09 1.72
N ARG A 9 -3.46 -15.12 1.77
CA ARG A 9 -2.65 -14.32 2.71
C ARG A 9 -2.62 -12.84 2.39
N ARG A 10 -3.12 -12.41 1.23
CA ARG A 10 -3.16 -11.01 0.78
C ARG A 10 -4.31 -10.20 1.38
N GLY A 11 -5.16 -10.84 2.19
CA GLY A 11 -6.22 -10.15 2.92
C GLY A 11 -7.27 -9.49 2.02
N TYR A 12 -7.42 -9.95 0.77
CA TYR A 12 -8.39 -9.37 -0.16
C TYR A 12 -9.79 -9.36 0.44
N SER A 13 -10.40 -8.18 0.48
CA SER A 13 -11.79 -8.01 0.87
C SER A 13 -12.71 -8.78 -0.08
N ARG A 14 -13.90 -9.16 0.40
CA ARG A 14 -14.90 -9.85 -0.43
C ARG A 14 -15.24 -9.07 -1.70
N LYS A 15 -15.22 -7.73 -1.66
CA LYS A 15 -15.43 -6.85 -2.82
C LYS A 15 -14.31 -7.00 -3.86
N GLN A 16 -13.06 -7.11 -3.42
CA GLN A 16 -11.90 -7.31 -4.30
C GLN A 16 -11.90 -8.71 -4.91
N ILE A 17 -12.21 -9.75 -4.13
CA ILE A 17 -12.29 -11.12 -4.66
C ILE A 17 -13.39 -11.22 -5.71
N ARG A 18 -14.55 -10.59 -5.47
CA ARG A 18 -15.63 -10.53 -6.48
C ARG A 18 -15.19 -9.82 -7.76
N PHE A 19 -14.45 -8.72 -7.66
CA PHE A 19 -13.90 -8.03 -8.84
C PHE A 19 -12.93 -8.91 -9.63
N ILE A 20 -12.06 -9.66 -8.94
CA ILE A 20 -11.15 -10.63 -9.57
C ILE A 20 -11.96 -11.71 -10.29
N GLN A 21 -12.98 -12.28 -9.64
CA GLN A 21 -13.86 -13.30 -10.24
C GLN A 21 -14.60 -12.77 -11.47
N GLU A 22 -15.13 -11.54 -11.41
CA GLU A 22 -15.78 -10.87 -12.56
C GLU A 22 -14.81 -10.77 -13.74
N THR A 23 -13.56 -10.37 -13.48
CA THR A 23 -12.55 -10.17 -14.53
C THR A 23 -12.06 -11.50 -15.13
N LEU A 24 -12.01 -12.55 -14.32
CA LEU A 24 -11.66 -13.90 -14.75
C LEU A 24 -12.82 -14.64 -15.44
N GLY A 25 -14.03 -14.06 -15.48
CA GLY A 25 -15.22 -14.71 -16.03
C GLY A 25 -15.71 -15.90 -15.21
N LEU A 26 -15.48 -15.88 -13.89
CA LEU A 26 -15.85 -16.93 -12.95
C LEU A 26 -17.15 -16.60 -12.20
N ALA A 27 -17.69 -17.58 -11.47
CA ALA A 27 -18.79 -17.36 -10.54
C ALA A 27 -18.39 -16.38 -9.43
N VAL A 28 -19.25 -15.39 -9.15
CA VAL A 28 -18.95 -14.25 -8.28
C VAL A 28 -19.51 -14.47 -6.86
N ASP A 29 -18.78 -15.23 -6.04
CA ASP A 29 -19.16 -15.54 -4.66
C ASP A 29 -18.30 -14.80 -3.60
N GLY A 30 -17.15 -14.27 -4.02
CA GLY A 30 -16.18 -13.57 -3.20
C GLY A 30 -15.29 -14.47 -2.35
N ILE A 31 -15.06 -15.72 -2.76
CA ILE A 31 -14.26 -16.72 -2.03
C ILE A 31 -13.12 -17.23 -2.93
N TRP A 32 -11.90 -17.34 -2.38
CA TRP A 32 -10.77 -17.97 -3.07
C TRP A 32 -10.96 -19.49 -3.22
N ARG A 33 -10.69 -20.01 -4.41
CA ARG A 33 -10.83 -21.43 -4.77
C ARG A 33 -9.70 -21.86 -5.71
N GLU A 34 -9.53 -23.17 -5.85
CA GLU A 34 -8.46 -23.75 -6.70
C GLU A 34 -8.66 -23.45 -8.20
N ASP A 35 -9.91 -23.44 -8.67
CA ASP A 35 -10.27 -23.10 -10.04
C ASP A 35 -9.90 -21.64 -10.40
N MET A 36 -9.92 -20.74 -9.41
CA MET A 36 -9.43 -19.37 -9.58
C MET A 36 -7.95 -19.33 -9.91
N ILE A 37 -7.12 -20.23 -9.37
CA ILE A 37 -5.67 -20.24 -9.62
C ILE A 37 -5.41 -20.53 -11.10
N VAL A 38 -6.09 -21.54 -11.65
CA VAL A 38 -6.01 -21.90 -13.06
C VAL A 38 -6.49 -20.74 -13.94
N ALA A 39 -7.56 -20.04 -13.54
CA ALA A 39 -8.05 -18.89 -14.28
C ALA A 39 -7.08 -17.70 -14.23
N VAL A 40 -6.44 -17.45 -13.08
CA VAL A 40 -5.40 -16.42 -12.94
C VAL A 40 -4.20 -16.73 -13.82
N GLU A 41 -3.73 -17.99 -13.87
CA GLU A 41 -2.64 -18.39 -14.76
C GLU A 41 -2.96 -18.13 -16.24
N ARG A 42 -4.17 -18.50 -16.66
CA ARG A 42 -4.65 -18.24 -18.04
C ARG A 42 -4.71 -16.75 -18.33
N PHE A 43 -5.26 -15.95 -17.41
CA PHE A 43 -5.29 -14.50 -17.54
C PHE A 43 -3.87 -13.94 -17.66
N LYS A 44 -2.96 -14.28 -16.75
CA LYS A 44 -1.57 -13.81 -16.78
C LYS A 44 -0.88 -14.19 -18.09
N SER A 45 -1.04 -15.43 -18.54
CA SER A 45 -0.51 -15.89 -19.84
C SER A 45 -1.03 -15.05 -21.01
N GLN A 46 -2.34 -14.75 -21.07
CA GLN A 46 -2.93 -13.89 -22.10
C GLN A 46 -2.44 -12.45 -22.04
N GLN A 47 -2.10 -11.96 -20.85
CA GLN A 47 -1.60 -10.61 -20.62
C GLN A 47 -0.07 -10.50 -20.72
N GLY A 48 0.63 -11.58 -21.06
CA GLY A 48 2.11 -11.61 -21.12
C GLY A 48 2.80 -11.53 -19.76
N LEU A 49 2.08 -11.85 -18.67
CA LEU A 49 2.59 -11.91 -17.30
C LEU A 49 3.02 -13.35 -16.94
N PRO A 50 3.90 -13.53 -15.93
CA PRO A 50 4.26 -14.87 -15.45
C PRO A 50 3.04 -15.65 -14.95
N ALA A 51 2.75 -16.80 -15.56
CA ALA A 51 1.59 -17.63 -15.21
C ALA A 51 1.84 -18.47 -13.96
N ASP A 52 1.95 -17.82 -12.80
CA ASP A 52 2.27 -18.44 -11.51
C ASP A 52 1.08 -18.54 -10.55
N GLY A 53 -0.13 -18.24 -11.03
CA GLY A 53 -1.38 -18.32 -10.26
C GLY A 53 -1.55 -17.25 -9.20
N LYS A 54 -0.59 -16.33 -9.05
CA LYS A 54 -0.61 -15.28 -8.03
C LYS A 54 -1.25 -14.01 -8.56
N VAL A 55 -2.16 -13.46 -7.77
CA VAL A 55 -2.71 -12.12 -8.00
C VAL A 55 -1.88 -11.14 -7.18
N ASP A 56 -0.79 -10.68 -7.80
CA ASP A 56 0.10 -9.62 -7.32
C ASP A 56 -0.42 -8.23 -7.76
N SER A 57 0.34 -7.18 -7.42
CA SER A 57 -0.04 -5.79 -7.74
C SER A 57 -0.08 -5.52 -9.25
N GLU A 58 0.81 -6.15 -10.03
CA GLU A 58 0.86 -6.00 -11.48
C GLU A 58 -0.36 -6.67 -12.14
N THR A 59 -0.73 -7.85 -11.65
CA THR A 59 -1.91 -8.59 -12.09
C THR A 59 -3.18 -7.79 -11.83
N LEU A 60 -3.32 -7.20 -10.63
CA LEU A 60 -4.46 -6.35 -10.29
C LEU A 60 -4.53 -5.10 -11.16
N LEU A 61 -3.41 -4.39 -11.34
CA LEU A 61 -3.36 -3.20 -12.20
C LEU A 61 -3.79 -3.53 -13.63
N ARG A 62 -3.40 -4.70 -14.13
CA ARG A 62 -3.80 -5.18 -15.46
C ARG A 62 -5.31 -5.43 -15.53
N MET A 63 -5.88 -6.08 -14.51
CA MET A 63 -7.33 -6.31 -14.40
C MET A 63 -8.12 -4.98 -14.37
N GLU A 64 -7.69 -4.01 -13.58
CA GLU A 64 -8.33 -2.68 -13.52
C GLU A 64 -8.29 -1.93 -14.85
N THR A 65 -7.14 -1.97 -15.51
CA THR A 65 -6.92 -1.31 -16.79
C THR A 65 -7.87 -1.86 -17.85
N LEU A 66 -8.04 -3.19 -17.92
CA LEU A 66 -8.96 -3.85 -18.85
C LEU A 66 -10.42 -3.59 -18.50
N ALA A 67 -10.76 -3.56 -17.22
CA ALA A 67 -12.13 -3.30 -16.75
C ALA A 67 -12.57 -1.84 -16.91
N GLY A 68 -11.67 -0.93 -17.31
CA GLY A 68 -11.95 0.52 -17.39
C GLY A 68 -12.30 1.14 -16.03
N ARG A 69 -12.03 0.42 -14.93
CA ARG A 69 -12.32 0.84 -13.56
C ARG A 69 -11.04 1.41 -12.95
N ARG A 70 -10.77 2.69 -13.16
CA ARG A 70 -9.71 3.39 -12.40
C ARG A 70 -10.23 3.78 -11.02
N GLY A 71 -9.45 3.52 -9.98
CA GLY A 71 -9.79 3.91 -8.61
C GLY A 71 -10.76 2.97 -7.91
N PHE A 72 -10.91 1.73 -8.41
CA PHE A 72 -11.38 0.67 -7.52
C PHE A 72 -10.22 0.44 -6.55
N ASP A 73 -10.44 0.61 -5.25
CA ASP A 73 -9.38 0.45 -4.24
C ASP A 73 -9.02 -1.05 -4.08
N VAL A 74 -8.52 -1.70 -5.14
CA VAL A 74 -7.67 -2.89 -5.06
C VAL A 74 -6.31 -2.39 -4.60
N GLY A 75 -6.27 -1.99 -3.33
CA GLY A 75 -5.22 -1.17 -2.73
C GLY A 75 -3.81 -1.68 -2.99
N LEU A 76 -2.85 -0.80 -2.72
CA LEU A 76 -1.45 -1.17 -2.51
C LEU A 76 -1.42 -2.51 -1.77
N SER A 77 -0.64 -3.45 -2.30
CA SER A 77 -0.64 -4.82 -1.81
C SER A 77 -0.45 -4.86 -0.30
N GLU A 78 -1.04 -5.85 0.38
CA GLU A 78 -0.69 -6.11 1.78
C GLU A 78 0.83 -6.26 1.96
N GLU A 79 1.57 -6.72 0.94
CA GLU A 79 3.04 -6.72 0.94
C GLU A 79 3.64 -5.33 1.13
N VAL A 80 3.11 -4.30 0.45
CA VAL A 80 3.57 -2.91 0.64
C VAL A 80 3.30 -2.49 2.08
N PHE A 81 2.10 -2.72 2.60
CA PHE A 81 1.76 -2.35 3.97
C PHE A 81 2.54 -3.11 5.04
N VAL A 82 2.85 -4.39 4.80
CA VAL A 82 3.67 -5.20 5.69
C VAL A 82 5.10 -4.67 5.70
N GLY A 83 5.72 -4.49 4.53
CA GLY A 83 7.09 -3.96 4.45
C GLY A 83 7.19 -2.52 4.99
N GLU A 84 6.17 -1.70 4.76
CA GLU A 84 6.08 -0.34 5.29
C GLU A 84 6.00 -0.32 6.82
N LEU A 85 5.19 -1.18 7.44
CA LEU A 85 5.12 -1.29 8.90
C LEU A 85 6.40 -1.87 9.50
N GLU A 86 7.05 -2.83 8.83
CA GLU A 86 8.34 -3.38 9.24
C GLU A 86 9.43 -2.30 9.27
N GLU A 87 9.49 -1.45 8.24
CA GLU A 87 10.42 -0.32 8.19
C GLU A 87 10.14 0.72 9.27
N ILE A 88 8.87 1.05 9.50
CA ILE A 88 8.46 1.98 10.57
C ILE A 88 8.83 1.43 11.95
N ASP A 89 8.61 0.15 12.20
CA ASP A 89 8.93 -0.48 13.47
C ASP A 89 10.45 -0.55 13.69
N ALA A 90 11.24 -0.85 12.65
CA ALA A 90 12.70 -0.81 12.71
C ALA A 90 13.21 0.60 13.07
N ARG A 91 12.68 1.64 12.40
CA ARG A 91 13.00 3.04 12.67
C ARG A 91 12.60 3.46 14.09
N ARG A 92 11.40 3.09 14.54
CA ARG A 92 10.90 3.38 15.90
C ARG A 92 11.76 2.70 16.96
N GLN A 93 12.17 1.45 16.73
CA GLN A 93 13.06 0.74 17.63
C GLN A 93 14.41 1.46 17.77
N ALA A 94 15.01 1.90 16.66
CA ALA A 94 16.26 2.69 16.67
C ALA A 94 16.10 4.02 17.43
N ALA A 95 14.88 4.59 17.45
CA ALA A 95 14.54 5.82 18.17
C ALA A 95 14.03 5.59 19.61
N GLY A 96 13.98 4.34 20.11
CA GLY A 96 13.45 4.02 21.44
C GLY A 96 11.93 4.23 21.59
N LEU A 97 11.18 4.14 20.49
CA LEU A 97 9.73 4.31 20.44
C LEU A 97 9.02 2.94 20.39
N PRO A 98 7.77 2.84 20.89
CA PRO A 98 7.00 1.62 20.79
C PRO A 98 6.62 1.30 19.34
N ALA A 99 6.68 0.02 18.97
CA ALA A 99 6.22 -0.48 17.68
C ALA A 99 4.76 -0.04 17.42
N ALA A 100 4.44 0.27 16.17
CA ALA A 100 3.08 0.60 15.73
C ALA A 100 2.14 -0.61 15.87
N GLY A 101 2.69 -1.82 15.69
CA GLY A 101 2.02 -3.09 15.96
C GLY A 101 0.83 -3.42 15.04
N GLY A 102 0.47 -4.71 15.01
CA GLY A 102 -0.74 -5.23 14.36
C GLY A 102 -0.58 -5.76 12.94
N LYS A 103 -1.48 -6.67 12.54
CA LYS A 103 -1.58 -7.17 11.15
C LYS A 103 -2.56 -6.30 10.35
N GLY A 104 -2.27 -6.03 9.08
CA GLY A 104 -3.13 -5.26 8.16
C GLY A 104 -2.64 -3.82 7.90
N PRO A 105 -3.43 -2.97 7.21
CA PRO A 105 -2.95 -1.72 6.64
C PRO A 105 -2.57 -0.64 7.69
N PRO A 106 -1.62 0.26 7.37
CA PRO A 106 -1.23 1.37 8.24
C PRO A 106 -2.41 2.32 8.46
N ARG A 107 -2.72 2.60 9.73
CA ARG A 107 -3.83 3.48 10.14
C ARG A 107 -3.46 4.34 11.34
N ALA A 108 -4.04 5.54 11.42
CA ALA A 108 -3.84 6.48 12.53
C ALA A 108 -4.20 5.89 13.92
N HIS A 109 -5.22 5.02 14.00
CA HIS A 109 -5.61 4.38 15.27
C HIS A 109 -4.53 3.43 15.85
N ARG A 110 -3.48 3.10 15.06
CA ARG A 110 -2.31 2.35 15.52
C ARG A 110 -1.21 3.26 16.09
N GLY A 111 -1.53 4.52 16.32
CA GLY A 111 -0.57 5.52 16.80
C GLY A 111 0.48 5.90 15.77
N LEU A 112 0.25 5.63 14.49
CA LEU A 112 1.07 6.13 13.38
C LEU A 112 0.83 7.63 13.19
N VAL A 113 1.92 8.39 13.02
CA VAL A 113 1.89 9.84 12.88
C VAL A 113 2.38 10.25 11.50
N GLY A 114 1.59 11.05 10.79
CA GLY A 114 1.99 11.63 9.50
C GLY A 114 2.16 13.14 9.58
N LEU A 115 3.18 13.65 8.90
CA LEU A 115 3.39 15.06 8.61
C LEU A 115 3.14 15.28 7.11
N ALA A 116 2.21 16.19 6.79
CA ALA A 116 1.92 16.58 5.42
C ALA A 116 2.32 18.05 5.20
N LEU A 117 3.24 18.30 4.25
CA LEU A 117 3.68 19.63 3.85
C LEU A 117 3.05 20.00 2.50
N SER A 118 2.18 21.01 2.50
CA SER A 118 1.49 21.48 1.30
C SER A 118 2.42 22.21 0.33
N GLY A 119 1.95 22.33 -0.92
CA GLY A 119 2.60 23.11 -1.96
C GLY A 119 2.37 24.61 -1.77
N GLY A 120 3.06 25.44 -2.57
CA GLY A 120 2.92 26.90 -2.51
C GLY A 120 4.19 27.68 -2.87
N GLY A 121 5.08 27.08 -3.68
CA GLY A 121 6.37 27.67 -4.06
C GLY A 121 7.31 27.89 -2.87
N ILE A 122 8.25 28.82 -3.04
CA ILE A 122 9.33 29.05 -2.07
C ILE A 122 8.83 29.47 -0.67
N ARG A 123 7.72 30.21 -0.59
CA ARG A 123 7.16 30.65 0.70
C ARG A 123 6.69 29.49 1.57
N SER A 124 5.97 28.54 0.97
CA SER A 124 5.50 27.34 1.67
C SER A 124 6.66 26.42 2.05
N ALA A 125 7.68 26.34 1.19
CA ALA A 125 8.90 25.57 1.47
C ALA A 125 9.66 26.11 2.70
N THR A 126 9.88 27.44 2.75
CA THR A 126 10.58 28.07 3.89
C THR A 126 9.80 27.88 5.20
N PHE A 127 8.47 28.03 5.17
CA PHE A 127 7.65 27.78 6.35
C PHE A 127 7.71 26.30 6.78
N GLY A 128 7.55 25.37 5.84
CA GLY A 128 7.63 23.94 6.10
C GLY A 128 8.98 23.52 6.70
N LEU A 129 10.09 24.06 6.20
CA LEU A 129 11.42 23.86 6.76
C LEU A 129 11.50 24.36 8.21
N GLY A 130 10.98 25.56 8.50
CA GLY A 130 10.94 26.09 9.86
C GLY A 130 10.14 25.20 10.82
N VAL A 131 9.03 24.63 10.36
CA VAL A 131 8.23 23.66 11.13
C VAL A 131 9.04 22.39 11.41
N VAL A 132 9.69 21.80 10.39
CA VAL A 132 10.52 20.61 10.55
C VAL A 132 11.70 20.86 11.51
N GLN A 133 12.37 22.00 11.36
CA GLN A 133 13.45 22.42 12.26
C GLN A 133 12.98 22.57 13.71
N ALA A 134 11.80 23.16 13.93
CA ALA A 134 11.23 23.27 15.27
C ALA A 134 10.89 21.88 15.84
N LEU A 135 10.24 21.01 15.07
CA LEU A 135 9.91 19.65 15.49
C LEU A 135 11.16 18.84 15.85
N ALA A 136 12.24 18.99 15.08
CA ALA A 136 13.52 18.37 15.36
C ALA A 136 14.14 18.92 16.66
N ARG A 137 14.15 20.25 16.82
CA ARG A 137 14.66 20.91 18.04
C ARG A 137 13.91 20.50 19.30
N PHE A 138 12.60 20.26 19.21
CA PHE A 138 11.79 19.80 20.34
C PHE A 138 11.79 18.27 20.52
N GLY A 139 12.55 17.52 19.71
CA GLY A 139 12.64 16.05 19.81
C GLY A 139 11.35 15.32 19.42
N VAL A 140 10.45 15.99 18.70
CA VAL A 140 9.17 15.41 18.26
C VAL A 140 9.30 14.79 16.86
N PHE A 141 10.26 15.27 16.05
CA PHE A 141 10.44 14.80 14.68
C PHE A 141 10.65 13.28 14.57
N SER A 142 11.35 12.67 15.54
CA SER A 142 11.56 11.22 15.59
C SER A 142 10.26 10.40 15.76
N ARG A 143 9.15 11.03 16.14
CA ARG A 143 7.84 10.38 16.30
C ARG A 143 7.00 10.37 15.02
N ILE A 144 7.45 11.03 13.96
CA ILE A 144 6.76 11.07 12.66
C ILE A 144 7.14 9.82 11.87
N ASP A 145 6.15 9.06 11.43
CA ASP A 145 6.33 7.83 10.65
C ASP A 145 6.15 8.06 9.15
N TYR A 146 5.31 9.03 8.79
CA TYR A 146 5.06 9.40 7.40
C TYR A 146 5.39 10.85 7.15
N LEU A 147 6.08 11.11 6.05
CA LEU A 147 6.25 12.45 5.51
C LEU A 147 5.65 12.49 4.10
N SER A 148 4.63 13.32 3.92
CA SER A 148 4.06 13.60 2.61
C SER A 148 4.41 15.04 2.22
N THR A 149 4.95 15.23 1.02
CA THR A 149 5.27 16.57 0.50
C THR A 149 4.74 16.70 -0.92
N VAL A 150 4.26 17.89 -1.28
CA VAL A 150 3.82 18.21 -2.65
C VAL A 150 4.50 19.47 -3.17
N SER A 151 4.95 19.44 -4.43
CA SER A 151 5.56 20.59 -5.14
C SER A 151 6.70 21.24 -4.34
N GLY A 152 6.65 22.55 -4.06
CA GLY A 152 7.66 23.28 -3.30
C GLY A 152 7.97 22.72 -1.90
N GLY A 153 7.06 21.95 -1.28
CA GLY A 153 7.36 21.22 -0.04
C GLY A 153 8.38 20.08 -0.23
N GLY A 154 8.56 19.62 -1.47
CA GLY A 154 9.55 18.61 -1.85
C GLY A 154 10.99 19.06 -1.61
N PHE A 155 11.32 20.36 -1.71
CA PHE A 155 12.67 20.85 -1.37
C PHE A 155 13.09 20.57 0.09
N THR A 156 12.12 20.34 0.97
CA THR A 156 12.36 19.98 2.38
C THR A 156 12.31 18.47 2.61
N GLY A 157 11.72 17.70 1.69
CA GLY A 157 11.55 16.25 1.78
C GLY A 157 12.38 15.43 0.79
N SER A 158 13.12 16.06 -0.12
CA SER A 158 14.01 15.45 -1.13
C SER A 158 15.44 15.28 -0.65
#